data_AF-A0A7J6R4Z1-F1
#
_entry.id   AF-A0A7J6R4Z1-F1
#
_cell.length_a   1.000
_cell.length_b   1.000
_cell.length_c   1.000
_cell.angle_alpha   90.00
_cell.angle_beta   90.00
_cell.angle_gamma   90.00
#
_symmetry.space_group_name_H-M   'P 1'
#
loop_
_entity.id
_entity.type
_entity.pdbx_description
1 polymer ?
#
loop_
_entity_poly.entity_id
_entity_poly.type
_entity_poly.pdbx_seq_one_letter_code
_entity_poly.pdbx_strand_id
1 'polypeptide(L)'
;GLNLAVKQVRGALDASLCRDHVVEMENPQGESSRHAKPGSSMNWYRLSPNVICSSIYRLQQVRRQLQEQLARWQMAEEFNCDKCNRVFDTLRAISLVGADGLFHCDICDRELTATNNKDKKAEVESKILRATQQLSGLERRLELCRGMYVPRPMVVKKTMLEKIRAERAKEEAA
;
A
#
# COMPACT_ATOMS: atom_id res chain seq x y z
N GLY A 1 -7.12 19.78 21.45
CA GLY A 1 -7.73 18.64 20.75
C GLY A 1 -7.84 18.96 19.28
N LEU A 2 -7.77 17.96 18.40
CA LEU A 2 -8.06 18.16 16.97
C LEU A 2 -9.53 18.59 16.85
N ASN A 3 -9.80 19.79 16.31
CA ASN A 3 -11.16 20.30 16.08
C ASN A 3 -11.86 19.53 14.94
N LEU A 4 -12.02 18.22 15.08
CA LEU A 4 -12.58 17.31 14.09
C LEU A 4 -13.68 16.47 14.73
N ALA A 5 -14.69 16.12 13.94
CA ALA A 5 -15.74 15.22 14.41
C ALA A 5 -15.17 13.82 14.64
N VAL A 6 -15.61 13.15 15.71
CA VAL A 6 -15.15 11.79 16.07
C VAL A 6 -15.31 10.80 14.91
N LYS A 7 -16.39 10.94 14.11
CA LYS A 7 -16.61 10.12 12.91
C LYS A 7 -15.53 10.33 11.84
N GLN A 8 -15.06 11.56 11.64
CA GLN A 8 -14.00 11.86 10.67
C GLN A 8 -12.66 11.28 11.13
N VAL A 9 -12.35 11.44 12.42
CA VAL A 9 -11.13 10.86 13.01
C VAL A 9 -11.14 9.34 12.89
N ARG A 10 -12.25 8.69 13.25
CA ARG A 10 -12.40 7.24 13.14
C ARG A 10 -12.31 6.77 11.69
N GLY A 11 -12.96 7.48 10.76
CA GLY A 11 -12.86 7.19 9.33
C GLY A 11 -11.41 7.25 8.83
N ALA A 12 -10.64 8.27 9.21
CA ALA A 12 -9.23 8.39 8.83
C ALA A 12 -8.36 7.28 9.43
N LEU A 13 -8.57 6.94 10.70
CA LEU A 13 -7.83 5.87 11.39
C LEU A 13 -8.14 4.50 10.78
N ASP A 14 -9.42 4.13 10.68
CA ASP A 14 -9.84 2.80 10.25
C ASP A 14 -9.66 2.58 8.74
N ALA A 15 -10.06 3.55 7.91
CA ALA A 15 -10.04 3.37 6.46
C ALA A 15 -8.65 3.53 5.83
N SER A 16 -7.77 4.34 6.45
CA SER A 16 -6.44 4.62 5.91
C SER A 16 -5.35 3.96 6.75
N LEU A 17 -5.21 4.34 8.02
CA LEU A 17 -4.02 3.99 8.79
C LEU A 17 -4.03 2.54 9.29
N CYS A 18 -5.19 1.97 9.63
CA CYS A 18 -5.33 0.55 9.95
C CYS A 18 -5.10 -0.32 8.71
N ARG A 19 -5.70 0.06 7.57
CA ARG A 19 -5.53 -0.66 6.29
C ARG A 19 -4.07 -0.67 5.85
N ASP A 20 -3.35 0.43 6.06
CA ASP A 20 -1.95 0.57 5.69
C ASP A 20 -0.99 -0.05 6.73
N HIS A 21 -1.50 -0.74 7.76
CA HIS A 21 -0.72 -1.28 8.87
C HIS A 21 0.20 -0.24 9.53
N VAL A 22 -0.27 1.01 9.64
CA VAL A 22 0.42 2.07 10.39
C VAL A 22 -0.01 2.02 11.86
N VAL A 23 -1.30 1.81 12.09
CA VAL A 23 -1.87 1.66 13.42
C VAL A 23 -2.70 0.38 13.53
N GLU A 24 -2.88 -0.10 14.75
CA GLU A 24 -3.79 -1.18 15.11
C GLU A 24 -4.81 -0.66 16.12
N MET A 25 -6.07 -1.05 15.94
CA MET A 25 -7.16 -0.76 16.84
C MET A 25 -7.26 -1.86 17.89
N GLU A 26 -7.24 -1.48 19.17
CA GLU A 26 -7.50 -2.36 20.30
C GLU A 26 -8.81 -1.94 20.97
N ASN A 27 -9.67 -2.92 21.28
CA ASN A 27 -10.84 -2.70 22.10
C ASN A 27 -10.58 -3.26 23.51
N PRO A 28 -10.28 -2.41 24.51
CA PRO A 28 -9.88 -2.86 25.85
C PRO A 28 -10.99 -3.62 26.61
N GLN A 29 -12.22 -3.64 26.11
CA GLN A 29 -13.36 -4.33 26.75
C GLN A 29 -13.56 -5.77 26.25
N GLY A 30 -12.73 -6.24 25.30
CA GLY A 30 -12.99 -7.41 24.46
C GLY A 30 -12.98 -8.81 25.11
N GLU A 31 -12.62 -8.99 26.38
CA GLU A 31 -12.54 -10.36 26.94
C GLU A 31 -13.19 -10.60 28.33
N SER A 32 -13.73 -9.60 29.04
CA SER A 32 -14.25 -9.91 30.40
C SER A 32 -15.36 -9.05 31.00
N SER A 33 -15.90 -8.01 30.34
CA SER A 33 -16.92 -7.19 30.99
C SER A 33 -18.35 -7.61 30.64
N ARG A 34 -18.96 -8.47 31.47
CA ARG A 34 -20.42 -8.71 31.51
C ARG A 34 -21.24 -7.46 31.91
N HIS A 35 -20.57 -6.31 32.10
CA HIS A 35 -21.16 -5.04 32.54
C HIS A 35 -20.84 -3.85 31.60
N ALA A 36 -20.39 -4.11 30.37
CA ALA A 36 -20.18 -3.02 29.41
C ALA A 36 -21.53 -2.38 29.03
N LYS A 37 -21.70 -1.08 29.33
CA LYS A 37 -22.86 -0.30 28.89
C LYS A 37 -22.91 -0.31 27.35
N PRO A 38 -24.08 -0.60 26.74
CA PRO A 38 -24.21 -0.58 25.29
C PRO A 38 -23.93 0.84 24.79
N GLY A 39 -22.90 1.00 23.95
CA GLY A 39 -22.57 2.27 23.29
C GLY A 39 -21.24 2.92 23.67
N SER A 40 -20.46 2.36 24.61
CA SER A 40 -19.15 2.91 25.00
C SER A 40 -17.97 2.02 24.56
N SER A 41 -17.93 1.65 23.27
CA SER A 41 -16.72 1.04 22.70
C SER A 41 -15.71 2.15 22.40
N MET A 42 -14.92 2.52 23.40
CA MET A 42 -13.80 3.44 23.20
C MET A 42 -12.64 2.63 22.63
N ASN A 43 -12.47 2.69 21.31
CA ASN A 43 -11.36 2.05 20.60
C ASN A 43 -10.07 2.81 20.88
N TRP A 44 -9.02 2.09 21.26
CA TRP A 44 -7.69 2.63 21.47
C TRP A 44 -6.86 2.30 20.23
N TYR A 45 -5.95 3.18 19.84
CA TYR A 45 -5.10 2.97 18.68
C TYR A 45 -3.63 3.02 19.12
N ARG A 46 -2.84 2.13 18.56
CA ARG A 46 -1.39 2.07 18.77
C ARG A 46 -0.68 1.90 17.45
N LEU A 47 0.61 2.21 17.42
CA LEU A 47 1.45 1.90 16.26
C LEU A 47 1.45 0.39 16.01
N SER A 48 1.22 0.00 14.75
CA SER A 48 1.31 -1.39 14.36
C SER A 48 2.76 -1.86 14.52
N PRO A 49 3.00 -3.06 15.06
CA PRO A 49 4.31 -3.69 15.06
C PRO A 49 4.92 -3.84 13.67
N ASN A 50 4.07 -3.86 12.64
CA ASN A 50 4.47 -4.04 11.26
C ASN A 50 4.71 -2.71 10.53
N VAL A 51 4.58 -1.54 11.20
CA VAL A 51 4.63 -0.22 10.55
C VAL A 51 5.88 0.02 9.71
N ILE A 52 7.03 -0.51 10.15
CA ILE A 52 8.29 -0.38 9.42
C ILE A 52 8.26 -1.27 8.17
N CYS A 53 7.90 -2.55 8.32
CA CYS A 53 7.80 -3.50 7.22
C CYS A 53 6.74 -3.09 6.18
N SER A 54 5.58 -2.59 6.63
CA SER A 54 4.51 -2.12 5.74
C SER A 54 4.95 -0.88 4.96
N SER A 55 5.65 0.06 5.61
CA SER A 55 6.21 1.24 4.95
C SER A 55 7.25 0.87 3.88
N ILE A 56 8.16 -0.06 4.19
CA ILE A 56 9.16 -0.58 3.23
C ILE A 56 8.46 -1.24 2.04
N TYR A 57 7.48 -2.12 2.31
CA TYR A 57 6.73 -2.80 1.26
C TYR A 57 6.03 -1.80 0.33
N ARG A 58 5.38 -0.77 0.88
CA ARG A 58 4.73 0.27 0.07
C ARG A 58 5.72 1.05 -0.79
N LEU A 59 6.88 1.39 -0.24
CA LEU A 59 7.94 2.06 -1.00
C LEU A 59 8.42 1.19 -2.17
N GLN A 60 8.59 -0.12 -1.95
CA GLN A 60 8.93 -1.08 -3.00
C GLN A 60 7.80 -1.23 -4.05
N GLN A 61 6.54 -1.22 -3.63
CA GLN A 61 5.39 -1.26 -4.54
C GLN A 61 5.39 -0.07 -5.50
N VAL A 62 5.62 1.15 -5.00
CA VAL A 62 5.69 2.35 -5.83
C VAL A 62 6.83 2.25 -6.85
N ARG A 63 8.02 1.78 -6.41
CA ARG A 63 9.17 1.57 -7.32
C ARG A 63 8.85 0.55 -8.40
N ARG A 64 8.26 -0.58 -8.01
CA ARG A 64 7.89 -1.65 -8.94
C ARG A 64 6.89 -1.15 -9.98
N GLN A 65 5.84 -0.44 -9.57
CA GLN A 65 4.84 0.11 -10.47
C GLN A 65 5.44 1.08 -11.50
N LEU A 66 6.37 1.95 -11.06
CA LEU A 66 7.06 2.87 -11.97
C LEU A 66 7.99 2.13 -12.94
N GLN A 67 8.69 1.10 -12.47
CA GLN A 67 9.54 0.26 -13.32
C GLN A 67 8.73 -0.55 -14.33
N GLU A 68 7.60 -1.11 -13.94
CA GLU A 68 6.66 -1.81 -14.83
C GLU A 68 6.10 -0.86 -15.90
N GLN A 69 5.76 0.37 -15.53
CA GLN A 69 5.35 1.40 -16.49
C GLN A 69 6.46 1.74 -17.49
N LEU A 70 7.71 1.84 -17.02
CA LEU A 70 8.85 2.09 -17.90
C LEU A 70 9.08 0.93 -18.87
N ALA A 71 9.04 -0.31 -18.37
CA ALA A 71 9.21 -1.51 -19.17
C ALA A 71 8.14 -1.63 -20.27
N ARG A 72 6.89 -1.27 -19.97
CA ARG A 72 5.80 -1.24 -20.95
C ARG A 72 6.14 -0.38 -22.16
N TRP A 73 6.63 0.85 -21.94
CA TRP A 73 6.98 1.77 -23.04
C TRP A 73 8.29 1.41 -23.76
N GLN A 74 9.11 0.54 -23.19
CA GLN A 74 10.35 0.05 -23.82
C GLN A 74 10.12 -1.19 -24.69
N MET A 75 9.18 -2.05 -24.31
CA MET A 75 9.02 -3.38 -24.92
C MET A 75 7.92 -3.45 -25.97
N ALA A 76 6.88 -2.61 -25.88
CA ALA A 76 5.70 -2.74 -26.72
C ALA A 76 5.28 -1.39 -27.34
N GLU A 77 5.13 -1.37 -28.65
CA GLU A 77 4.41 -0.31 -29.35
C GLU A 77 2.90 -0.53 -29.22
N GLU A 78 2.21 0.52 -28.81
CA GLU A 78 0.75 0.54 -28.69
C GLU A 78 0.15 1.34 -29.84
N PHE A 79 -0.98 0.88 -30.37
CA PHE A 79 -1.70 1.52 -31.47
C PHE A 79 -3.08 1.98 -30.98
N ASN A 80 -3.57 3.12 -31.46
CA ASN A 80 -4.85 3.70 -31.02
C ASN A 80 -5.76 4.00 -32.22
N CYS A 81 -7.06 3.64 -32.17
CA CYS A 81 -8.07 4.20 -33.08
C CYS A 81 -8.56 5.53 -32.50
N ASP A 82 -8.37 6.62 -33.25
CA ASP A 82 -8.78 7.98 -32.88
C ASP A 82 -10.32 8.13 -32.77
N LYS A 83 -11.08 7.28 -33.45
CA LYS A 83 -12.54 7.31 -33.49
C LYS A 83 -13.19 6.58 -32.31
N CYS A 84 -12.63 5.45 -31.86
CA CYS A 84 -13.21 4.64 -30.79
C CYS A 84 -12.39 4.66 -29.48
N ASN A 85 -11.25 5.35 -29.47
CA ASN A 85 -10.33 5.47 -28.33
C ASN A 85 -9.88 4.13 -27.74
N ARG A 86 -9.91 3.06 -28.54
CA ARG A 86 -9.35 1.76 -28.13
C ARG A 86 -7.85 1.74 -28.37
N VAL A 87 -7.17 1.10 -27.42
CA VAL A 87 -5.74 0.82 -27.48
C VAL A 87 -5.55 -0.64 -27.88
N PHE A 88 -4.63 -0.88 -28.81
CA PHE A 88 -4.27 -2.17 -29.35
C PHE A 88 -2.79 -2.41 -29.06
N ASP A 89 -2.46 -3.61 -28.61
CA ASP A 89 -1.07 -4.04 -28.53
C ASP A 89 -0.55 -4.42 -29.93
N THR A 90 0.77 -4.60 -30.04
CA THR A 90 1.41 -4.92 -31.32
C THR A 90 0.85 -6.22 -31.93
N LEU A 91 0.61 -7.25 -31.11
CA LEU A 91 0.10 -8.54 -31.58
C LEU A 91 -1.31 -8.42 -32.17
N ARG A 92 -2.19 -7.67 -31.52
CA ARG A 92 -3.54 -7.42 -32.01
C ARG A 92 -3.54 -6.51 -33.23
N ALA A 93 -2.70 -5.49 -33.27
CA ALA A 93 -2.57 -4.63 -34.45
C ALA A 93 -2.16 -5.43 -35.69
N ILE A 94 -1.20 -6.36 -35.56
CA ILE A 94 -0.76 -7.24 -36.67
C ILE A 94 -1.91 -8.09 -37.22
N SER A 95 -2.81 -8.57 -36.36
CA SER A 95 -3.97 -9.36 -36.79
C SER A 95 -5.02 -8.55 -37.57
N LEU A 96 -4.91 -7.22 -37.57
CA LEU A 96 -5.85 -6.29 -38.20
C LEU A 96 -5.21 -5.54 -39.37
N VAL A 97 -4.19 -6.12 -40.01
CA VAL A 97 -3.59 -5.52 -41.21
C VAL A 97 -4.56 -5.57 -42.39
N GLY A 98 -4.76 -4.42 -43.03
CA GLY A 98 -5.59 -4.25 -44.23
C GLY A 98 -4.86 -4.67 -45.50
N ALA A 99 -5.59 -4.71 -46.62
CA ALA A 99 -5.03 -5.00 -47.94
C ALA A 99 -4.03 -3.94 -48.44
N ASP A 100 -4.09 -2.74 -47.86
CA ASP A 100 -3.18 -1.61 -48.10
C ASP A 100 -1.89 -1.69 -47.25
N GLY A 101 -1.77 -2.70 -46.38
CA GLY A 101 -0.61 -2.90 -45.51
C GLY A 101 -0.63 -2.07 -44.23
N LEU A 102 -1.71 -1.34 -43.94
CA LEU A 102 -1.87 -0.53 -42.73
C LEU A 102 -2.73 -1.25 -41.69
N PHE A 103 -2.56 -0.94 -40.41
CA PHE A 103 -3.36 -1.53 -39.33
C PHE A 103 -4.72 -0.83 -39.22
N HIS A 104 -5.81 -1.57 -39.24
CA HIS A 104 -7.17 -1.04 -39.18
C HIS A 104 -7.88 -1.45 -37.88
N CYS A 105 -8.80 -0.63 -37.40
CA CYS A 105 -9.62 -1.02 -36.25
C CYS A 105 -10.73 -2.00 -36.64
N ASP A 106 -10.86 -3.07 -35.85
CA ASP A 106 -11.92 -4.08 -35.96
C ASP A 106 -13.37 -3.57 -35.89
N ILE A 107 -13.61 -2.34 -35.40
CA ILE A 107 -14.94 -1.72 -35.31
C ILE A 107 -15.06 -0.53 -36.26
N CYS A 108 -14.06 0.36 -36.21
CA CYS A 108 -14.13 1.69 -36.79
C CYS A 108 -13.65 1.68 -38.26
N ASP A 109 -13.01 0.58 -38.68
CA ASP A 109 -12.31 0.36 -39.95
C ASP A 109 -11.38 1.51 -40.36
N ARG A 110 -10.89 2.22 -39.34
CA ARG A 110 -10.01 3.36 -39.49
C ARG A 110 -8.60 2.94 -39.15
N GLU A 111 -7.64 3.57 -39.83
CA GLU A 111 -6.22 3.36 -39.59
C GLU A 111 -5.87 3.61 -38.11
N LEU A 112 -5.11 2.70 -37.52
CA LEU A 112 -4.59 2.82 -36.17
C LEU A 112 -3.34 3.68 -36.17
N THR A 113 -3.25 4.56 -35.18
CA THR A 113 -2.09 5.44 -35.00
C THR A 113 -1.14 4.89 -33.94
N ALA A 114 0.16 4.85 -34.24
CA ALA A 114 1.16 4.47 -33.25
C ALA A 114 1.24 5.50 -32.12
N THR A 115 1.27 5.01 -30.89
CA THR A 115 1.45 5.83 -29.69
C THR A 115 2.87 6.39 -29.67
N ASN A 116 3.03 7.66 -29.28
CA ASN A 116 4.36 8.22 -29.05
C ASN A 116 4.96 7.67 -27.74
N ASN A 117 5.58 6.49 -27.84
CA ASN A 117 6.23 5.83 -26.72
C ASN A 117 7.45 6.59 -26.19
N LYS A 118 8.13 7.39 -27.03
CA LYS A 118 9.32 8.15 -26.62
C LYS A 118 8.96 9.20 -25.57
N ASP A 119 7.89 9.96 -25.81
CA ASP A 119 7.44 10.99 -24.89
C ASP A 119 6.93 10.38 -23.58
N LYS A 120 6.14 9.30 -23.67
CA LYS A 120 5.63 8.58 -22.50
C LYS A 120 6.76 7.96 -21.67
N LYS A 121 7.78 7.40 -22.32
CA LYS A 121 8.98 6.89 -21.67
C LYS A 121 9.70 8.01 -20.92
N ALA A 122 9.96 9.15 -21.56
CA ALA A 122 10.62 10.30 -20.94
C ALA A 122 9.81 10.86 -19.75
N GLU A 123 8.49 10.85 -19.84
CA GLU A 123 7.59 11.22 -18.74
C GLU A 123 7.74 10.27 -17.53
N VAL A 124 7.74 8.95 -17.77
CA VAL A 124 7.90 7.95 -16.70
C VAL A 124 9.31 8.00 -16.10
N GLU A 125 10.36 8.16 -16.90
CA GLU A 125 11.73 8.34 -16.41
C GLU A 125 11.84 9.58 -15.50
N SER A 126 11.18 10.67 -15.89
CA SER A 126 11.11 11.88 -15.06
C SER A 126 10.33 11.64 -13.76
N LYS A 127 9.26 10.84 -13.78
CA LYS A 127 8.53 10.43 -12.56
C LYS A 127 9.41 9.57 -11.65
N ILE A 128 10.17 8.63 -12.19
CA ILE A 128 11.12 7.79 -11.45
C ILE A 128 12.18 8.66 -10.77
N LEU A 129 12.77 9.61 -11.50
CA LEU A 129 13.78 10.51 -10.95
C LEU A 129 13.23 11.32 -9.76
N ARG A 130 12.06 11.96 -9.94
CA ARG A 130 11.41 12.73 -8.87
C ARG A 130 11.06 11.86 -7.67
N ALA A 131 10.46 10.69 -7.90
CA ALA A 131 10.10 9.77 -6.83
C ALA A 131 11.32 9.31 -6.04
N THR A 132 12.41 8.96 -6.73
CA THR A 132 13.67 8.55 -6.09
C THR A 132 14.26 9.68 -5.24
N GLN A 133 14.28 10.90 -5.77
CA GLN A 133 14.77 12.06 -5.04
C GLN A 133 13.93 12.33 -3.79
N GLN A 134 12.60 12.37 -3.92
CA GLN A 134 11.68 12.66 -2.82
C GLN A 134 11.67 11.56 -1.74
N LEU A 135 11.82 10.29 -2.14
CA LEU A 135 11.72 9.15 -1.22
C LEU A 135 13.06 8.74 -0.61
N SER A 136 14.19 9.20 -1.13
CA SER A 136 15.54 8.85 -0.65
C SER A 136 15.74 9.04 0.86
N GLY A 137 15.24 10.16 1.41
CA GLY A 137 15.33 10.44 2.85
C GLY A 137 14.46 9.49 3.69
N LEU A 138 13.28 9.13 3.19
CA LEU A 138 12.40 8.17 3.85
C LEU A 138 13.02 6.76 3.81
N GLU A 139 13.55 6.35 2.66
CA GLU A 139 14.22 5.05 2.47
C GLU A 139 15.38 4.87 3.45
N ARG A 140 16.26 5.88 3.55
CA ARG A 140 17.37 5.86 4.52
C ARG A 140 16.89 5.69 5.96
N ARG A 141 15.84 6.42 6.35
CA ARG A 141 15.27 6.35 7.71
C ARG A 141 14.63 4.99 7.99
N LEU A 142 13.92 4.43 7.01
CA LEU A 142 13.31 3.11 7.15
C LEU A 142 14.37 2.01 7.27
N GLU A 143 15.50 2.12 6.56
CA GLU A 143 16.59 1.16 6.68
C GLU A 143 17.22 1.17 8.08
N LEU A 144 17.41 2.35 8.69
CA LEU A 144 17.85 2.46 10.08
C LEU A 144 16.87 1.80 11.06
N CYS A 145 15.58 1.79 10.74
CA CYS A 145 14.54 1.19 11.56
C CYS A 145 14.30 -0.29 11.27
N ARG A 146 14.90 -0.89 10.24
CA ARG A 146 14.54 -2.23 9.71
C ARG A 146 14.65 -3.36 10.73
N GLY A 147 15.48 -3.21 11.76
CA GLY A 147 15.63 -4.16 12.88
C GLY A 147 14.96 -3.73 14.19
N MET A 148 14.23 -2.63 14.22
CA MET A 148 13.59 -2.14 15.44
C MET A 148 12.38 -3.00 15.79
N TYR A 149 12.34 -3.47 17.04
CA TYR A 149 11.17 -4.11 17.60
C TYR A 149 10.18 -3.05 18.09
N VAL A 150 8.97 -3.05 17.51
CA VAL A 150 7.84 -2.27 18.01
C VAL A 150 7.04 -3.13 18.99
N PRO A 151 7.01 -2.80 20.29
CA PRO A 151 6.43 -3.67 21.30
C PRO A 151 4.96 -4.01 21.05
N ARG A 152 4.64 -5.29 21.26
CA ARG A 152 3.27 -5.77 21.45
C ARG A 152 2.98 -5.87 22.95
N PRO A 153 1.89 -5.27 23.46
CA PRO A 153 1.40 -5.58 24.80
C PRO A 153 1.21 -7.09 24.87
N MET A 154 1.96 -7.75 25.75
CA MET A 154 1.72 -9.14 26.03
C MET A 154 0.39 -9.24 26.77
N VAL A 155 -0.60 -9.92 26.18
CA VAL A 155 -1.77 -10.37 26.94
C VAL A 155 -1.28 -11.51 27.83
N VAL A 156 -0.79 -11.19 29.01
CA VAL A 156 -0.45 -12.20 30.01
C VAL A 156 -1.77 -12.74 30.53
N LYS A 157 -2.14 -13.94 30.09
CA LYS A 157 -3.27 -14.68 30.66
C LYS A 157 -3.10 -14.68 32.19
N LYS A 158 -4.17 -14.42 32.95
CA LYS A 158 -4.14 -14.34 34.43
C LYS A 158 -3.29 -15.44 35.07
N THR A 159 -3.40 -16.65 34.56
CA THR A 159 -2.66 -17.84 34.99
C THR A 159 -1.14 -17.74 34.83
N MET A 160 -0.62 -17.05 33.82
CA MET A 160 0.82 -16.80 33.67
C MET A 160 1.30 -15.67 34.59
N LEU A 161 0.47 -14.64 34.83
CA LEU A 161 0.84 -13.52 35.70
C LEU A 161 0.92 -13.96 37.16
N GLU A 162 0.01 -14.86 37.56
CA GLU A 162 0.04 -15.54 38.87
C GLU A 162 1.28 -16.42 39.03
N LYS A 163 1.69 -17.16 37.98
CA LYS A 163 2.94 -17.94 37.99
C LYS A 163 4.19 -17.07 38.12
N ILE A 164 4.28 -15.97 37.37
CA ILE A 164 5.42 -15.03 37.44
C ILE A 164 5.53 -14.39 38.82
N ARG A 165 4.39 -14.03 39.43
CA ARG A 165 4.37 -13.49 40.81
C ARG A 165 4.77 -14.55 41.84
N ALA A 166 4.32 -15.80 41.66
CA ALA A 166 4.68 -16.90 42.54
C ALA A 166 6.17 -17.26 42.46
N GLU A 167 6.80 -17.15 41.28
CA GLU A 167 8.25 -17.37 41.16
C GLU A 167 9.07 -16.24 41.79
N ARG A 168 8.69 -14.98 41.56
CA ARG A 168 9.36 -13.84 42.25
C ARG A 168 9.24 -13.92 43.77
N ALA A 169 8.08 -14.32 44.29
CA ALA A 169 7.89 -14.50 45.73
C ALA A 169 8.74 -15.65 46.31
N LYS A 170 9.09 -16.66 45.50
CA LYS A 170 10.00 -17.75 45.89
C LYS A 170 11.46 -17.30 45.86
N GLU A 171 11.84 -16.46 44.89
CA GLU A 171 13.18 -15.86 44.82
C GLU A 171 13.43 -14.85 45.95
N GLU A 172 12.41 -14.10 46.37
CA GLU A 172 12.51 -13.15 47.49
C GLU A 172 12.52 -13.82 48.88
N ALA A 173 12.12 -15.09 48.96
CA ALA A 173 12.06 -15.88 50.20
C ALA A 173 13.28 -16.81 50.39
N ALA A 174 14.20 -16.86 49.42
CA ALA A 174 15.45 -17.61 49.45
C ALA A 174 16.64 -16.71 49.79
#